data_AF-A0A1Y3MVJ0-F1
#
_entry.id   AF-A0A1Y3MVJ0-F1
#
_cell.length_a   1.000
_cell.length_b   1.000
_cell.length_c   1.000
_cell.angle_alpha   90.00
_cell.angle_beta   90.00
_cell.angle_gamma   90.00
#
_symmetry.space_group_name_H-M   'P 1'
#
loop_
_entity.id
_entity.type
_entity.pdbx_description
1 polymer ?
#
loop_
_entity_poly.entity_id
_entity_poly.type
_entity_poly.pdbx_seq_one_letter_code
_entity_poly.pdbx_strand_id
1 'polypeptide(L)'
;MGLCQGKPYYDPPTKAEIQRNKEINEFLKKEKQQIKKELSITNKILLLGPADAGKSTILKQFRYVYSDGIGEEERMTYKRTIIWNTIESMNHLIEAVNRYSYNYELEESNECSQYFSKEIINVLNTEN
;
A
#
# COMPACT_ATOMS: atom_id res chain seq x y z
N MET A 1 -46.24 0.59 -50.65
CA MET A 1 -45.47 0.86 -49.41
C MET A 1 -44.15 0.11 -49.50
N GLY A 2 -43.08 0.80 -49.90
CA GLY A 2 -41.77 0.20 -50.11
C GLY A 2 -41.04 -0.01 -48.78
N LEU A 3 -40.62 -1.25 -48.51
CA LEU A 3 -39.74 -1.58 -47.39
C LEU A 3 -38.30 -1.28 -47.79
N CYS A 4 -37.82 -0.08 -47.47
CA CYS A 4 -36.40 0.26 -47.51
C CYS A 4 -35.68 -0.47 -46.37
N GLN A 5 -35.25 -1.71 -46.59
CA GLN A 5 -34.24 -2.35 -45.73
C GLN A 5 -32.86 -1.93 -46.23
N GLY A 6 -32.31 -0.86 -45.65
CA GLY A 6 -30.91 -0.52 -45.83
C GLY A 6 -30.05 -1.68 -45.34
N LYS A 7 -29.16 -2.20 -46.20
CA LYS A 7 -28.12 -3.13 -45.76
C LYS A 7 -27.25 -2.40 -44.74
N PRO A 8 -26.85 -3.05 -43.64
CA PRO A 8 -25.92 -2.44 -42.71
C PRO A 8 -24.64 -1.99 -43.41
N TYR A 9 -24.13 -0.80 -43.08
CA TYR A 9 -22.90 -0.19 -43.60
C TYR A 9 -21.62 -0.92 -43.12
N TYR A 10 -21.75 -2.01 -42.38
CA TYR A 10 -20.66 -2.82 -41.88
C TYR A 10 -20.62 -4.16 -42.59
N ASP A 11 -19.41 -4.59 -42.96
CA ASP A 11 -19.20 -5.94 -43.47
C ASP A 11 -19.57 -6.97 -42.39
N PRO A 12 -20.31 -8.03 -42.74
CA PRO A 12 -20.60 -9.10 -41.78
C PRO A 12 -19.28 -9.75 -41.36
N PRO A 13 -19.14 -10.14 -40.08
CA PRO A 13 -17.91 -10.72 -39.58
C PRO A 13 -17.55 -11.97 -40.38
N THR A 14 -16.29 -12.05 -40.78
CA THR A 14 -15.73 -13.20 -41.48
C THR A 14 -15.82 -14.44 -40.60
N LYS A 15 -15.83 -15.63 -41.23
CA LYS A 15 -15.84 -16.91 -40.49
C LYS A 15 -14.68 -17.01 -39.48
N ALA A 16 -13.52 -16.42 -39.81
CA ALA A 16 -12.36 -16.36 -38.92
C ALA A 16 -12.62 -15.47 -37.69
N GLU A 17 -13.26 -14.31 -37.85
CA GLU A 17 -13.63 -13.43 -36.74
C GLU A 17 -14.69 -14.04 -35.83
N ILE A 18 -15.66 -14.76 -36.41
CA ILE A 18 -16.66 -15.51 -35.64
C ILE A 18 -15.98 -16.62 -34.82
N GLN A 19 -15.05 -17.36 -35.44
CA GLN A 19 -14.32 -18.43 -34.76
C GLN A 19 -13.45 -17.88 -33.63
N ARG A 20 -12.70 -16.80 -33.88
CA ARG A 20 -11.89 -16.13 -32.88
C ARG A 20 -12.72 -15.59 -31.72
N ASN A 21 -13.87 -14.99 -32.01
CA ASN A 21 -14.81 -14.54 -30.97
C ASN A 21 -15.33 -15.71 -30.13
N LYS A 22 -15.61 -16.87 -30.74
CA LYS A 22 -16.03 -18.06 -29.99
C LYS A 22 -14.94 -18.54 -29.05
N GLU A 23 -13.69 -18.63 -29.53
CA GLU A 23 -12.53 -19.03 -28.73
C GLU A 23 -12.29 -18.09 -27.55
N ILE A 24 -12.35 -16.77 -27.78
CA ILE A 24 -12.24 -15.76 -26.72
C ILE A 24 -13.36 -15.92 -25.69
N ASN A 25 -14.61 -16.09 -26.14
CA ASN A 25 -15.74 -16.24 -25.24
C ASN A 25 -15.66 -17.53 -24.40
N GLU A 26 -15.21 -18.64 -24.98
CA GLU A 26 -14.98 -19.88 -24.24
C GLU A 26 -13.86 -19.74 -23.21
N PHE A 27 -12.76 -19.09 -23.58
CA PHE A 27 -11.66 -18.78 -22.67
C PHE A 27 -12.15 -17.95 -21.47
N LEU A 28 -12.83 -16.82 -21.72
CA LEU A 28 -13.38 -15.96 -20.67
C LEU A 28 -14.39 -16.70 -19.79
N LYS A 29 -15.18 -17.63 -20.35
CA LYS A 29 -16.13 -18.43 -19.58
C LYS A 29 -15.41 -19.39 -18.62
N LYS A 30 -14.33 -20.04 -19.08
CA LYS A 30 -13.50 -20.93 -18.25
C LYS A 30 -12.81 -20.12 -17.14
N GLU A 31 -12.23 -18.98 -17.47
CA GLU A 31 -11.55 -18.10 -16.53
C GLU A 31 -12.52 -17.59 -15.44
N LYS A 32 -13.72 -17.15 -15.82
CA LYS A 32 -14.78 -16.75 -14.87
C LYS A 32 -15.19 -17.89 -13.93
N GLN A 33 -15.24 -19.12 -14.42
CA GLN A 33 -15.57 -20.29 -13.59
C GLN A 33 -14.45 -20.61 -12.60
N GLN A 34 -13.18 -20.54 -13.03
CA GLN A 34 -12.03 -20.68 -12.15
C GLN A 34 -12.03 -19.61 -11.05
N ILE A 35 -12.17 -18.34 -11.42
CA ILE A 35 -12.23 -17.23 -10.46
C ILE A 35 -13.40 -17.43 -9.49
N LYS A 36 -14.59 -17.82 -9.97
CA LYS A 36 -15.73 -18.10 -9.07
C LYS A 36 -15.40 -19.21 -8.06
N LYS A 37 -14.73 -20.27 -8.50
CA LYS A 37 -14.36 -21.40 -7.63
C LYS A 37 -13.32 -20.96 -6.60
N GLU A 38 -12.30 -20.22 -7.01
CA GLU A 38 -11.29 -19.65 -6.10
C GLU A 38 -11.92 -18.70 -5.07
N LEU A 39 -12.80 -17.79 -5.52
CA LEU A 39 -13.52 -16.87 -4.65
C LEU A 39 -14.48 -17.58 -3.68
N SER A 40 -15.07 -18.71 -4.07
CA SER A 40 -15.96 -19.48 -3.18
C SER A 40 -15.22 -20.16 -2.02
N ILE A 41 -13.92 -20.37 -2.15
CA ILE A 41 -13.07 -21.02 -1.14
C ILE A 41 -12.25 -19.97 -0.35
N THR A 42 -12.06 -18.77 -0.93
CA THR A 42 -11.24 -17.70 -0.34
C THR A 42 -12.07 -16.70 0.46
N ASN A 43 -11.81 -16.58 1.76
CA ASN A 43 -12.40 -15.55 2.60
C ASN A 43 -11.69 -14.20 2.39
N LYS A 44 -12.44 -13.18 1.97
CA LYS A 44 -11.94 -11.79 1.86
C LYS A 44 -12.20 -11.04 3.16
N ILE A 45 -11.17 -10.42 3.71
CA ILE A 45 -11.24 -9.65 4.95
C ILE A 45 -11.03 -8.17 4.62
N LEU A 46 -11.90 -7.31 5.14
CA LEU A 46 -11.76 -5.85 5.09
C LEU A 46 -11.57 -5.31 6.50
N LEU A 47 -10.47 -4.62 6.75
CA LEU A 47 -10.20 -3.95 8.03
C LEU A 47 -10.59 -2.48 7.93
N LEU A 48 -11.53 -2.05 8.75
CA LEU A 48 -12.01 -0.66 8.82
C LEU A 48 -11.65 -0.02 10.16
N GLY A 49 -11.41 1.29 10.15
CA GLY A 49 -11.08 2.06 11.34
C GLY A 49 -10.37 3.37 11.01
N PRO A 50 -10.29 4.31 11.96
CA PRO A 50 -9.61 5.58 11.79
C PRO A 50 -8.11 5.40 11.49
N ALA A 51 -7.43 6.47 11.07
CA ALA A 51 -5.97 6.47 10.95
C ALA A 51 -5.34 5.97 12.27
N ASP A 52 -4.22 5.25 12.16
CA ASP A 52 -3.43 4.74 13.29
C ASP A 52 -4.12 3.77 14.26
N ALA A 53 -5.34 3.30 13.95
CA ALA A 53 -6.05 2.26 14.73
C ALA A 53 -5.37 0.87 14.74
N GLY A 54 -4.16 0.73 14.19
CA GLY A 54 -3.43 -0.55 14.16
C GLY A 54 -3.86 -1.54 13.07
N LYS A 55 -4.62 -1.12 12.06
CA LYS A 55 -5.04 -1.98 10.93
C LYS A 55 -3.85 -2.65 10.23
N SER A 56 -2.80 -1.88 9.96
CA SER A 56 -1.56 -2.38 9.38
C SER A 56 -0.84 -3.36 10.32
N THR A 57 -0.96 -3.16 11.64
CA THR A 57 -0.40 -4.06 12.65
C THR A 57 -1.09 -5.42 12.61
N ILE A 58 -2.43 -5.46 12.53
CA ILE A 58 -3.19 -6.72 12.40
C ILE A 58 -2.80 -7.45 11.11
N LEU A 59 -2.68 -6.75 9.99
CA LEU A 59 -2.23 -7.34 8.72
C LEU A 59 -0.81 -7.92 8.82
N LYS A 60 0.12 -7.19 9.46
CA LYS A 60 1.49 -7.68 9.70
C LYS A 60 1.49 -8.93 10.57
N GLN A 61 0.68 -8.98 11.62
CA GLN A 61 0.54 -10.17 12.47
C GLN A 61 -0.06 -11.35 11.72
N PHE A 62 -1.08 -11.10 10.89
CA PHE A 62 -1.66 -12.15 10.04
C PHE A 62 -0.62 -12.74 9.09
N ARG A 63 0.18 -11.89 8.43
CA ARG A 63 1.29 -12.36 7.58
C ARG A 63 2.35 -13.13 8.36
N TYR A 64 2.67 -12.70 9.58
CA TYR A 64 3.63 -13.39 10.43
C TYR A 64 3.19 -14.81 10.81
N VAL A 65 1.90 -15.01 11.08
CA VAL A 65 1.36 -16.32 11.51
C VAL A 65 1.09 -17.28 10.33
N TYR A 66 0.65 -16.76 9.18
CA TYR A 66 0.13 -17.59 8.08
C TYR A 66 0.98 -17.60 6.79
N SER A 67 2.13 -16.91 6.77
CA SER A 67 3.05 -16.87 5.62
C SER A 67 4.48 -17.17 6.07
N ASP A 68 5.42 -17.31 5.12
CA ASP A 68 6.84 -17.64 5.37
C ASP A 68 7.64 -16.47 5.99
N GLY A 69 6.97 -15.60 6.76
CA GLY A 69 7.56 -14.44 7.42
C GLY A 69 7.80 -13.25 6.49
N ILE A 70 8.71 -12.37 6.91
CA ILE A 70 9.09 -11.14 6.20
C ILE A 70 10.42 -11.40 5.48
N GLY A 71 10.42 -11.28 4.15
CA GLY A 71 11.60 -11.44 3.29
C GLY A 71 12.63 -10.33 3.46
N GLU A 72 13.86 -10.58 3.01
CA GLU A 72 14.98 -9.67 3.24
C GLU A 72 14.78 -8.27 2.61
N GLU A 73 14.25 -8.21 1.39
CA GLU A 73 13.96 -6.94 0.72
C GLU A 73 12.98 -6.08 1.53
N GLU A 74 11.92 -6.71 2.07
CA GLU A 74 10.93 -6.02 2.90
C GLU A 74 11.52 -5.56 4.25
N ARG A 75 12.43 -6.34 4.84
CA ARG A 75 13.18 -5.92 6.05
C ARG A 75 14.02 -4.69 5.78
N MET A 76 14.65 -4.60 4.63
CA MET A 76 15.43 -3.42 4.24
C MET A 76 14.56 -2.18 4.10
N THR A 77 13.33 -2.31 3.59
CA THR A 77 12.36 -1.22 3.60
C THR A 77 11.99 -0.82 5.04
N TYR A 78 11.71 -1.78 5.93
CA TYR A 78 11.39 -1.48 7.32
C TYR A 78 12.52 -0.82 8.08
N LYS A 79 13.78 -1.19 7.81
CA LYS A 79 14.95 -0.59 8.45
C LYS A 79 14.95 0.93 8.29
N ARG A 80 14.69 1.43 7.07
CA ARG A 80 14.61 2.87 6.80
C ARG A 80 13.47 3.51 7.60
N THR A 81 12.29 2.90 7.60
CA THR A 81 11.13 3.38 8.37
C THR A 81 11.39 3.40 9.88
N ILE A 82 12.07 2.39 10.42
CA ILE A 82 12.38 2.31 11.85
C ILE A 82 13.33 3.43 12.25
N ILE A 83 14.40 3.64 11.48
CA ILE A 83 15.37 4.72 11.73
C ILE A 83 14.64 6.07 11.69
N TRP A 84 13.85 6.31 10.64
CA TRP A 84 13.09 7.54 10.48
C TRP A 84 12.13 7.78 11.65
N ASN A 85 11.29 6.80 11.98
CA ASN A 85 10.33 6.93 13.07
C ASN A 85 11.03 7.18 14.42
N THR A 86 12.23 6.62 14.62
CA THR A 86 13.03 6.85 15.84
C THR A 86 13.52 8.29 15.92
N ILE A 87 14.07 8.80 14.81
CA ILE A 87 14.56 10.18 14.69
C ILE A 87 13.41 11.17 14.89
N GLU A 88 12.28 10.97 14.19
CA GLU A 88 11.09 11.81 14.30
C GLU A 88 10.49 11.78 15.71
N SER A 89 10.43 10.60 16.34
CA SER A 89 9.93 10.48 17.72
C SER A 89 10.81 11.26 18.69
N MET A 90 12.14 11.22 18.51
CA MET A 90 13.07 11.99 19.33
C MET A 90 12.87 13.50 19.11
N ASN A 91 12.69 13.94 17.86
CA ASN A 91 12.41 15.35 17.57
C ASN A 91 11.13 15.83 18.25
N HIS A 92 10.03 15.07 18.15
CA HIS A 92 8.78 15.40 18.83
C HIS A 92 8.92 15.48 20.36
N LEU A 93 9.76 14.64 20.97
CA LEU A 93 10.04 14.72 22.41
C LEU A 93 10.78 16.00 22.77
N ILE A 94 11.81 16.37 22.02
CA ILE A 94 12.58 17.61 22.22
C ILE A 94 11.68 18.84 22.04
N GLU A 95 10.85 18.85 20.99
CA GLU A 95 9.86 19.90 20.77
C GLU A 95 8.86 20.00 21.92
N ALA A 96 8.41 18.87 22.46
CA ALA A 96 7.51 18.85 23.61
C ALA A 96 8.19 19.42 24.87
N VAL A 97 9.45 19.08 25.14
CA VAL A 97 10.23 19.66 26.25
C VAL A 97 10.25 21.18 26.15
N ASN A 98 10.56 21.72 24.97
CA ASN A 98 10.58 23.16 24.73
C ASN A 98 9.18 23.79 24.87
N ARG A 99 8.16 23.16 24.28
CA ARG A 99 6.78 23.66 24.26
C ARG A 99 6.16 23.72 25.66
N TYR A 100 6.44 22.73 26.50
CA TYR A 100 5.92 22.66 27.87
C TYR A 100 6.88 23.23 28.92
N SER A 101 8.02 23.80 28.48
CA SER A 101 9.04 24.39 29.34
C SER A 101 9.55 23.41 30.42
N TYR A 102 9.70 22.15 30.04
CA TYR A 102 10.36 21.17 30.90
C TYR A 102 11.86 21.39 30.90
N ASN A 103 12.51 21.08 32.02
CA ASN A 103 13.96 21.13 32.13
C ASN A 103 14.54 19.73 31.99
N TYR A 104 15.67 19.63 31.30
CA TYR A 104 16.47 18.42 31.32
C TYR A 104 17.10 18.24 32.70
N GLU A 105 17.08 17.01 33.22
CA GLU A 105 17.72 16.68 34.49
C GLU A 105 19.25 16.65 34.37
N LEU A 106 19.75 16.19 33.22
CA LEU A 106 21.17 16.12 32.89
C LEU A 106 21.54 17.22 31.88
N GLU A 107 22.62 17.94 32.16
CA GLU A 107 23.15 18.97 31.26
C GLU A 107 23.55 18.40 29.89
N GLU A 108 24.14 17.21 29.89
CA GLU A 108 24.49 16.44 28.68
C GLU A 108 23.28 16.19 27.77
N SER A 109 22.10 15.92 28.35
CA SER A 109 20.86 15.70 27.58
C SER A 109 20.39 17.00 26.93
N ASN A 110 20.54 18.13 27.62
CA ASN A 110 20.23 19.44 27.05
C ASN A 110 21.15 19.75 25.86
N GLU A 111 22.46 19.55 26.01
CA GLU A 111 23.43 19.75 24.91
C GLU A 111 23.13 18.84 23.72
N CYS A 112 22.90 17.55 23.94
CA CYS A 112 22.53 16.61 22.90
C CYS A 112 21.24 17.03 22.17
N SER A 113 20.23 17.50 22.89
CA SER A 113 18.97 17.95 22.28
C SER A 113 19.18 19.13 21.34
N GLN A 114 20.01 20.10 21.73
CA GLN A 114 20.33 21.27 20.91
C GLN A 114 21.14 20.89 19.67
N TYR A 115 22.08 19.95 19.79
CA TYR A 115 22.84 19.44 18.65
C TYR A 115 21.92 18.69 17.67
N PHE A 116 21.08 17.79 18.19
CA PHE A 116 20.17 16.99 17.40
C PHE A 116 19.18 17.83 16.59
N SER A 117 18.55 18.85 17.21
CA SER A 117 17.63 19.75 16.51
C SER A 117 18.30 20.54 15.38
N LYS A 118 19.57 20.92 15.53
CA LYS A 118 20.32 21.62 14.47
C LYS A 118 20.64 20.69 13.30
N GLU A 119 21.08 19.46 13.58
CA GLU A 119 21.46 18.50 12.54
C GLU A 119 20.25 17.96 11.76
N ILE A 120 19.11 17.71 12.42
CA ILE A 120 17.88 17.28 11.71
C ILE A 120 17.46 18.33 10.69
N ILE A 121 17.46 19.61 11.05
CA ILE A 121 17.08 20.70 10.13
C ILE A 121 18.00 20.68 8.90
N ASN A 122 19.29 20.41 9.07
CA ASN A 122 20.22 20.31 7.94
C ASN A 122 19.89 19.11 7.03
N VAL A 123 19.63 17.94 7.62
CA VAL A 123 19.27 16.72 6.86
C VAL A 123 17.96 16.89 6.09
N LEU A 124 16.94 17.47 6.72
CA LEU A 124 15.64 17.77 6.10
C LEU A 124 15.75 18.77 4.93
N ASN A 125 16.65 19.75 5.05
CA ASN A 125 16.86 20.75 4.00
C ASN A 125 17.71 20.25 2.83
N THR A 126 18.50 19.19 3.01
CA THR A 126 19.32 18.59 1.94
C THR A 126 18.55 17.62 1.03
N GLU A 127 17.30 17.27 1.34
CA GLU A 127 16.46 16.38 0.50
C GLU A 127 15.48 17.14 -0.41
N ASN A 128 15.63 18.47 -0.58
CA ASN A 128 14.91 19.27 -1.60
C ASN A 128 15.79 19.62 -2.81
#